data_AF-A0AAQ3TB06-F1
#
_entry.id   AF-A0AAQ3TB06-F1
#
_cell.length_a   1.000
_cell.length_b   1.000
_cell.length_c   1.000
_cell.angle_alpha   90.00
_cell.angle_beta   90.00
_cell.angle_gamma   90.00
#
_symmetry.space_group_name_H-M   'P 1'
#
loop_
_entity.id
_entity.type
_entity.pdbx_description
1 polymer ?
#
loop_
_entity_poly.entity_id
_entity_poly.type
_entity_poly.pdbx_seq_one_letter_code
_entity_poly.pdbx_strand_id
1 'polypeptide(L)'
;MATEIQAIDEDGTLVVSFDEDYIETTLTNSGNVVDWWVSETYRAHRRAHIAGLDVEWRPGRVPGPVAVLQICVDHRCVVFQILHADFVPVSLSRFLADRRFTFLGVGIREDIAKLRSGYGLRGLGFCAEYDIY
;
A
#
# COMPACT_ATOMS: atom_id res chain seq x y z
N MET A 1 10.02 12.71 -4.11
CA MET A 1 10.27 11.45 -4.85
C MET A 1 11.46 10.78 -4.20
N ALA A 2 11.49 9.45 -4.12
CA ALA A 2 12.58 8.73 -3.48
C ALA A 2 13.89 9.05 -4.23
N THR A 3 14.96 9.33 -3.50
CA THR A 3 16.22 9.81 -4.09
C THR A 3 17.24 8.69 -4.27
N GLU A 4 17.26 7.71 -3.36
CA GLU A 4 18.25 6.63 -3.37
C GLU A 4 17.78 5.42 -2.55
N ILE A 5 18.12 4.20 -3.03
CA ILE A 5 18.02 2.96 -2.25
C ILE A 5 19.29 2.83 -1.42
N GLN A 6 19.15 2.87 -0.10
CA GLN A 6 20.25 2.87 0.85
C GLN A 6 20.69 1.46 1.25
N ALA A 7 19.75 0.52 1.36
CA ALA A 7 20.03 -0.85 1.76
C ALA A 7 18.97 -1.83 1.23
N ILE A 8 19.36 -3.10 1.14
CA ILE A 8 18.50 -4.25 0.81
C ILE A 8 18.75 -5.32 1.86
N ASP A 9 17.72 -5.71 2.60
CA ASP A 9 17.77 -6.75 3.61
C ASP A 9 17.51 -8.14 3.01
N GLU A 10 17.93 -9.20 3.71
CA GLU A 10 17.78 -10.59 3.26
C GLU A 10 16.31 -11.02 3.10
N ASP A 11 15.38 -10.35 3.77
CA ASP A 11 13.93 -10.60 3.71
C ASP A 11 13.21 -9.85 2.57
N GLY A 12 13.96 -9.09 1.75
CA GLY A 12 13.43 -8.31 0.63
C GLY A 12 12.93 -6.91 1.01
N THR A 13 13.14 -6.48 2.26
CA THR A 13 12.91 -5.09 2.67
C THR A 13 14.01 -4.17 2.12
N LEU A 14 13.62 -2.99 1.67
CA LEU A 14 14.47 -1.96 1.10
C LEU A 14 14.38 -0.72 1.98
N VAL A 15 15.51 -0.11 2.30
CA VAL A 15 15.52 1.23 2.92
C VAL A 15 15.71 2.24 1.80
N VAL A 16 14.75 3.16 1.66
CA VAL A 16 14.76 4.20 0.63
C VAL A 16 14.81 5.56 1.31
N SER A 17 15.64 6.46 0.78
CA SER A 17 15.74 7.84 1.29
C SER A 17 14.79 8.77 0.54
N PHE A 18 14.18 9.70 1.28
CA PHE A 18 13.43 10.85 0.80
C PHE A 18 13.94 12.08 1.56
N ASP A 19 14.72 12.92 0.89
CA ASP A 19 15.45 14.01 1.53
C ASP A 19 16.33 13.49 2.69
N GLU A 20 16.08 13.92 3.94
CA GLU A 20 16.80 13.45 5.13
C GLU A 20 16.09 12.28 5.85
N ASP A 21 14.90 11.88 5.36
CA ASP A 21 14.10 10.82 5.97
C ASP A 21 14.36 9.45 5.33
N TYR A 22 14.28 8.41 6.17
CA TYR A 22 14.43 7.02 5.76
C TYR A 22 13.08 6.31 5.82
N ILE A 23 12.69 5.70 4.71
CA ILE A 23 11.44 4.95 4.57
C ILE A 23 11.76 3.46 4.40
N GLU A 24 11.34 2.65 5.36
CA GLU A 24 11.37 1.20 5.29
C GLU A 24 10.30 0.74 4.30
N THR A 25 10.70 0.14 3.20
CA THR A 25 9.82 -0.25 2.10
C THR A 25 9.93 -1.74 1.82
N THR A 26 8.85 -2.48 2.01
CA THR A 26 8.79 -3.91 1.67
C THR A 26 8.23 -4.07 0.25
N LEU A 27 9.03 -4.55 -0.70
CA LEU A 27 8.57 -4.94 -2.04
C LEU A 27 8.23 -6.43 -2.03
N THR A 28 6.99 -6.80 -2.36
CA THR A 28 6.59 -8.21 -2.29
C THR A 28 5.47 -8.58 -3.26
N ASN A 29 5.42 -9.86 -3.61
CA ASN A 29 4.26 -10.53 -4.20
C ASN A 29 3.70 -11.65 -3.29
N SER A 30 4.18 -11.79 -2.06
CA SER A 30 3.68 -12.80 -1.12
C SER A 30 2.64 -12.23 -0.17
N GLY A 31 1.47 -12.86 -0.12
CA GLY A 31 0.41 -12.54 0.82
C GLY A 31 0.85 -12.69 2.28
N ASN A 32 1.72 -13.66 2.60
CA ASN A 32 2.24 -13.83 3.95
C ASN A 32 3.09 -12.63 4.41
N VAL A 33 3.89 -12.05 3.51
CA VAL A 33 4.69 -10.86 3.80
C VAL A 33 3.78 -9.65 4.02
N VAL A 34 2.70 -9.53 3.25
CA VAL A 34 1.67 -8.50 3.47
C VAL A 34 0.93 -8.69 4.80
N ASP A 35 0.57 -9.93 5.17
CA ASP A 35 -0.02 -10.25 6.49
C ASP A 35 0.90 -9.81 7.63
N TRP A 36 2.19 -10.12 7.50
CA TRP A 36 3.21 -9.70 8.47
C TRP A 36 3.32 -8.17 8.55
N TRP A 37 3.43 -7.49 7.39
CA TRP A 37 3.53 -6.04 7.34
C TRP A 37 2.33 -5.35 7.99
N VAL A 38 1.11 -5.84 7.73
CA VAL A 38 -0.12 -5.35 8.38
C VAL A 38 -0.08 -5.56 9.90
N SER A 39 0.31 -6.75 10.35
CA SER A 39 0.45 -7.05 11.78
C SER A 39 1.44 -6.12 12.47
N GLU A 40 2.60 -5.91 11.86
CA GLU A 40 3.63 -5.03 12.41
C GLU A 40 3.21 -3.56 12.39
N THR A 41 2.48 -3.13 11.36
CA THR A 41 1.89 -1.77 11.29
C THR A 41 0.95 -1.53 12.47
N TYR A 42 0.09 -2.50 12.83
CA TYR A 42 -0.76 -2.41 14.02
C TYR A 42 0.02 -2.39 15.34
N ARG A 43 1.15 -3.11 15.42
CA ARG A 43 2.00 -3.16 16.62
C ARG A 43 2.75 -1.85 16.83
N ALA A 44 3.36 -1.32 15.77
CA ALA A 44 4.13 -0.08 15.78
C ALA A 44 3.22 1.14 16.00
N HIS A 45 2.03 1.16 15.37
CA HIS A 45 1.17 2.33 15.37
C HIS A 45 -0.18 2.07 16.06
N ARG A 46 -0.17 2.12 17.40
CA ARG A 46 -1.41 1.96 18.20
C ARG A 46 -2.45 3.08 17.98
N ARG A 47 -2.06 4.18 17.33
CA ARG A 47 -2.88 5.38 17.08
C ARG A 47 -2.70 5.98 15.66
N ALA A 48 -2.25 5.22 14.67
CA ALA A 48 -2.08 5.78 13.32
C ALA A 48 -3.43 6.19 12.72
N HIS A 49 -3.50 7.42 12.22
CA HIS A 49 -4.69 8.01 11.61
C HIS A 49 -4.53 8.32 10.13
N ILE A 50 -3.33 8.27 9.57
CA ILE A 50 -3.05 8.65 8.18
C ILE A 50 -2.25 7.52 7.53
N ALA A 51 -2.68 7.11 6.34
CA ALA A 51 -1.98 6.18 5.48
C ALA A 51 -2.01 6.70 4.04
N GLY A 52 -0.88 6.72 3.36
CA GLY A 52 -0.83 6.92 1.90
C GLY A 52 -1.31 5.66 1.19
N LEU A 53 -2.08 5.82 0.11
CA LEU A 53 -2.50 4.73 -0.76
C LEU A 53 -2.41 5.16 -2.23
N ASP A 54 -1.83 4.29 -3.04
CA ASP A 54 -1.73 4.48 -4.49
C ASP A 54 -1.83 3.13 -5.22
N VAL A 55 -2.27 3.17 -6.48
CA VAL A 55 -2.51 1.97 -7.30
C VAL A 55 -2.08 2.17 -8.74
N GLU A 56 -1.20 1.28 -9.21
CA GLU A 56 -0.76 1.25 -10.61
C GLU A 56 -1.41 0.11 -11.38
N TRP A 57 -1.62 0.30 -12.69
CA TRP A 57 -2.28 -0.66 -13.57
C TRP A 57 -1.33 -1.25 -14.62
N ARG A 58 -1.65 -2.46 -15.08
CA ARG A 58 -0.89 -3.09 -16.16
C ARG A 58 -1.19 -2.38 -17.50
N PRO A 59 -0.17 -1.88 -18.23
CA PRO A 59 -0.37 -1.26 -19.53
C PRO A 59 -0.82 -2.28 -20.60
N GLY A 60 -1.43 -1.78 -21.67
CA GLY A 60 -1.83 -2.58 -22.84
C GLY A 60 -3.14 -3.36 -22.70
N ARG A 61 -3.95 -3.09 -21.67
CA ARG A 61 -5.34 -3.54 -21.54
C ARG A 61 -6.22 -2.37 -21.12
N VAL A 62 -7.48 -2.32 -21.57
CA VAL A 62 -8.42 -1.24 -21.26
C VAL A 62 -9.77 -1.82 -20.79
N PRO A 63 -10.13 -1.68 -19.50
CA PRO A 63 -9.26 -1.24 -18.40
C PRO A 63 -8.18 -2.30 -18.09
N GLY A 64 -6.98 -1.85 -17.73
CA GLY A 64 -5.91 -2.73 -17.26
C GLY A 64 -6.21 -3.24 -15.85
N PRO A 65 -5.88 -4.50 -15.52
CA PRO A 65 -5.97 -4.95 -14.14
C PRO A 65 -5.01 -4.12 -13.27
N VAL A 66 -5.39 -3.93 -12.01
CA VAL A 66 -4.48 -3.38 -11.00
C VAL A 66 -3.26 -4.29 -10.89
N ALA A 67 -2.08 -3.69 -10.97
CA ALA A 67 -0.78 -4.37 -11.01
C ALA A 67 0.00 -4.24 -9.71
N VAL A 68 -0.02 -3.04 -9.12
CA VAL A 68 0.68 -2.70 -7.89
C VAL A 68 -0.26 -1.96 -6.97
N LEU A 69 -0.20 -2.27 -5.68
CA LEU A 69 -0.82 -1.53 -4.59
C LEU A 69 0.29 -1.02 -3.67
N GLN A 70 0.39 0.29 -3.49
CA GLN A 70 1.29 0.91 -2.53
C GLN A 70 0.50 1.38 -1.31
N ILE A 71 1.01 1.09 -0.12
CA ILE A 71 0.46 1.61 1.14
C ILE A 71 1.62 2.08 1.99
N CYS A 72 1.53 3.28 2.55
CA CYS A 72 2.51 3.83 3.47
C CYS A 72 1.85 4.30 4.76
N VAL A 73 2.36 3.88 5.90
CA VAL A 73 1.97 4.36 7.23
C VAL A 73 3.22 4.88 7.91
N ASP A 74 3.26 6.19 8.15
CA ASP A 74 4.47 6.86 8.65
C ASP A 74 5.67 6.53 7.75
N HIS A 75 6.79 6.03 8.30
CA HIS A 75 7.99 5.66 7.56
C HIS A 75 8.02 4.20 7.08
N ARG A 76 6.86 3.52 7.08
CA ARG A 76 6.77 2.12 6.64
C ARG A 76 5.85 1.99 5.44
N CYS A 77 6.38 1.48 4.34
CA CYS A 77 5.66 1.25 3.11
C CYS A 77 5.66 -0.22 2.73
N VAL A 78 4.58 -0.66 2.09
CA VAL A 78 4.54 -1.91 1.34
C VAL A 78 4.20 -1.60 -0.11
N VAL A 79 5.00 -2.15 -1.03
CA VAL A 79 4.73 -2.16 -2.47
C VAL A 79 4.35 -3.58 -2.83
N PHE A 80 3.04 -3.82 -2.89
CA PHE A 80 2.48 -5.14 -3.16
C PHE A 80 2.22 -5.31 -4.65
N GLN A 81 2.99 -6.20 -5.30
CA GLN A 81 2.82 -6.59 -6.70
C GLN A 81 1.60 -7.51 -6.87
N ILE A 82 0.41 -6.98 -6.56
CA ILE A 82 -0.84 -7.71 -6.34
C ILE A 82 -1.32 -8.51 -7.57
N LEU A 83 -0.92 -8.14 -8.79
CA LEU A 83 -1.20 -8.93 -9.99
C LEU A 83 -0.44 -10.26 -10.04
N HIS A 84 0.71 -10.33 -9.39
CA HIS A 84 1.57 -11.51 -9.31
C HIS A 84 1.47 -12.20 -7.95
N ALA A 85 0.49 -11.83 -7.13
CA ALA A 85 0.36 -12.34 -5.78
C ALA A 85 0.00 -13.83 -5.74
N ASP A 86 0.58 -14.57 -4.80
CA ASP A 86 0.17 -15.93 -4.47
C ASP A 86 -1.27 -15.98 -3.91
N PHE A 87 -1.63 -14.99 -3.08
CA PHE A 87 -2.98 -14.67 -2.64
C PHE A 87 -3.07 -13.24 -2.11
N VAL A 88 -4.29 -12.71 -2.01
CA VAL A 88 -4.56 -11.41 -1.35
C VAL A 88 -5.05 -11.66 0.08
N PRO A 89 -4.34 -11.21 1.12
CA PRO A 89 -4.72 -11.52 2.49
C PRO A 89 -6.02 -10.87 2.94
N VAL A 90 -6.78 -11.58 3.77
CA VAL A 90 -7.98 -11.02 4.42
C VAL A 90 -7.61 -9.89 5.39
N SER A 91 -6.41 -9.94 6.00
CA SER A 91 -5.93 -8.86 6.89
C SER A 91 -5.80 -7.54 6.16
N LEU A 92 -5.37 -7.53 4.89
CA LEU A 92 -5.27 -6.33 4.06
C LEU A 92 -6.64 -5.71 3.85
N SER A 93 -7.65 -6.52 3.51
CA SER A 93 -9.04 -6.06 3.38
C SER A 93 -9.55 -5.43 4.69
N ARG A 94 -9.28 -6.08 5.83
CA ARG A 94 -9.63 -5.54 7.16
C ARG A 94 -8.89 -4.25 7.50
N PHE A 95 -7.61 -4.17 7.14
CA PHE A 95 -6.77 -2.99 7.34
C PHE A 95 -7.28 -1.79 6.54
N LEU A 96 -7.59 -2.00 5.26
CA LEU A 96 -8.20 -0.96 4.43
C LEU A 96 -9.55 -0.50 5.01
N ALA A 97 -10.33 -1.40 5.63
CA ALA A 97 -11.62 -1.10 6.26
C ALA A 97 -11.55 -0.49 7.65
N ASP A 98 -10.37 -0.46 8.26
CA ASP A 98 -10.23 -0.08 9.64
C ASP A 98 -10.33 1.45 9.80
N ARG A 99 -11.35 1.89 10.54
CA ARG A 99 -11.64 3.32 10.78
C ARG A 99 -10.60 4.01 11.65
N ARG A 100 -9.63 3.29 12.21
CA ARG A 100 -8.47 3.89 12.86
C ARG A 100 -7.63 4.68 11.85
N PHE A 101 -7.57 4.23 10.59
CA PHE A 101 -6.80 4.86 9.52
C PHE A 101 -7.68 5.72 8.60
N THR A 102 -7.08 6.80 8.12
CA THR A 102 -7.59 7.64 7.03
C THR A 102 -6.63 7.49 5.85
N PHE A 103 -7.13 7.01 4.72
CA PHE A 103 -6.32 6.81 3.53
C PHE A 103 -6.30 8.07 2.67
N LEU A 104 -5.11 8.51 2.29
CA LEU A 104 -4.87 9.70 1.47
C LEU A 104 -4.20 9.29 0.16
N GLY A 105 -4.64 9.91 -0.92
CA GLY A 105 -4.09 9.68 -2.26
C GLY A 105 -4.71 10.63 -3.28
N VAL A 106 -4.07 10.73 -4.43
CA VAL A 106 -4.56 11.49 -5.59
C VAL A 106 -5.37 10.54 -6.45
N GLY A 107 -6.60 10.87 -6.83
CA GLY A 107 -7.46 9.93 -7.57
C GLY A 107 -7.83 8.68 -6.76
N ILE A 108 -7.76 8.75 -5.43
CA ILE A 108 -7.96 7.59 -4.56
C ILE A 108 -9.35 6.95 -4.73
N ARG A 109 -10.36 7.73 -5.15
CA ARG A 109 -11.72 7.20 -5.40
C ARG A 109 -11.71 6.20 -6.55
N GLU A 110 -11.02 6.52 -7.63
CA GLU A 110 -10.84 5.65 -8.79
C GLU A 110 -10.08 4.38 -8.39
N ASP A 111 -9.03 4.52 -7.60
CA ASP A 111 -8.20 3.38 -7.18
C ASP A 111 -8.95 2.41 -6.30
N ILE A 112 -9.72 2.94 -5.36
CA ILE A 112 -10.64 2.17 -4.53
C ILE A 112 -11.66 1.42 -5.39
N ALA A 113 -12.25 2.08 -6.38
CA ALA A 113 -13.22 1.44 -7.28
C ALA A 113 -12.57 0.27 -8.04
N LYS A 114 -11.34 0.44 -8.52
CA LYS A 114 -10.57 -0.60 -9.20
C LYS A 114 -10.20 -1.75 -8.27
N LEU A 115 -9.73 -1.48 -7.05
CA LEU A 115 -9.41 -2.51 -6.05
C LEU A 115 -10.64 -3.34 -5.68
N ARG A 116 -11.80 -2.69 -5.55
CA ARG A 116 -13.09 -3.38 -5.30
C ARG A 116 -13.47 -4.28 -6.47
N SER A 117 -13.36 -3.78 -7.70
CA SER A 117 -13.74 -4.52 -8.91
C SER A 117 -12.77 -5.66 -9.22
N GLY A 118 -11.46 -5.47 -9.01
CA GLY A 118 -10.43 -6.42 -9.39
C GLY A 118 -10.16 -7.49 -8.32
N TYR A 119 -10.25 -7.12 -7.04
CA TYR A 119 -9.78 -7.97 -5.94
C TYR A 119 -10.80 -8.14 -4.81
N GLY A 120 -12.00 -7.55 -4.92
CA GLY A 120 -13.01 -7.64 -3.87
C GLY A 120 -12.60 -7.00 -2.55
N LEU A 121 -11.57 -6.14 -2.56
CA LEU A 121 -11.10 -5.38 -1.41
C LEU A 121 -12.15 -4.30 -1.08
N ARG A 122 -13.11 -4.68 -0.23
CA ARG A 122 -14.27 -3.89 0.17
C ARG A 122 -14.04 -3.26 1.54
N GLY A 123 -14.71 -2.14 1.76
CA GLY A 123 -14.61 -1.38 3.00
C GLY A 123 -13.29 -0.66 3.00
N LEU A 124 -13.23 0.54 2.44
CA LEU A 124 -12.17 1.43 2.88
C LEU A 124 -12.74 2.29 4.00
N GLY A 125 -11.91 2.58 4.99
CA GLY A 125 -12.17 3.55 6.03
C GLY A 125 -12.36 4.95 5.45
N PHE A 126 -12.15 5.99 6.25
CA PHE A 126 -12.23 7.34 5.72
C PHE A 126 -11.13 7.54 4.67
N CYS A 127 -11.51 8.06 3.51
CA CYS A 127 -10.58 8.40 2.44
C CYS A 127 -10.72 9.88 2.12
N ALA A 128 -9.60 10.59 1.98
CA ALA A 128 -9.60 11.96 1.48
C ALA A 128 -8.74 12.03 0.22
N GLU A 129 -9.36 12.58 -0.83
CA GLU A 129 -8.70 12.82 -2.10
C GLU A 129 -8.06 14.21 -2.05
N TYR A 130 -6.82 14.30 -2.51
CA TYR A 130 -6.13 15.56 -2.69
C TYR A 130 -5.84 15.77 -4.17
N ASP A 131 -6.12 16.97 -4.66
CA ASP A 131 -5.67 17.40 -5.98
C ASP A 131 -4.25 17.94 -5.86
N ILE A 132 -3.35 17.50 -6.73
CA ILE A 132 -2.05 18.16 -6.91
C ILE A 132 -2.26 19.29 -7.92
N TYR A 133 -2.27 20.53 -7.43
CA TYR A 133 -2.33 21.75 -8.25
C TYR A 133 -0.95 22.17 -8.75
#